data_AF-A0A944WHY3-F1
#
_entry.id   AF-A0A944WHY3-F1
#
_cell.length_a   1.000
_cell.length_b   1.000
_cell.length_c   1.000
_cell.angle_alpha   90.00
_cell.angle_beta   90.00
_cell.angle_gamma   90.00
#
_symmetry.space_group_name_H-M   'P 1'
#
loop_
_entity.id
_entity.type
_entity.pdbx_description
1 polymer ?
#
loop_
_entity_poly.entity_id
_entity_poly.type
_entity_poly.pdbx_seq_one_letter_code
_entity_poly.pdbx_strand_id
1 'polypeptide(L)' 'MSQKYLIYFAGDLFNHKDLIGNLLLSEAIEKNSTGRFVCVVPQHLEQSTNRSIDIRNNDLSEIVKADLILLNF' A
#
# COMPACT_ATOMS: atom_id res chain seq x y z
N MET A 1 4.64 -9.04 22.08
CA MET A 1 4.50 -8.00 21.03
C MET A 1 3.04 -7.97 20.59
N SER A 2 2.44 -6.79 20.42
CA SER A 2 1.08 -6.69 19.84
C SER A 2 1.12 -7.19 18.39
N GLN A 3 0.11 -7.93 17.96
CA GLN A 3 0.00 -8.42 16.58
C GLN A 3 -0.11 -7.25 15.61
N LYS A 4 0.71 -7.27 14.55
CA LYS A 4 0.66 -6.32 13.45
C LYS A 4 -0.16 -6.90 12.30
N TYR A 5 -0.85 -6.05 11.57
CA TYR A 5 -1.61 -6.38 10.38
C TYR A 5 -1.06 -5.59 9.19
N LEU A 6 -0.82 -6.29 8.08
CA LEU A 6 -0.42 -5.71 6.81
C LEU A 6 -1.66 -5.25 6.04
N ILE A 7 -1.65 -4.02 5.55
CA ILE A 7 -2.72 -3.44 4.75
C ILE A 7 -2.18 -3.12 3.36
N TYR A 8 -2.70 -3.76 2.32
CA TYR A 8 -2.45 -3.29 0.96
C TYR A 8 -3.30 -2.05 0.70
N PHE A 9 -2.64 -0.90 0.51
CA PHE A 9 -3.30 0.38 0.26
C PHE A 9 -3.45 0.58 -1.25
N ALA A 10 -4.60 0.21 -1.80
CA ALA A 10 -4.93 0.42 -3.21
C ALA A 10 -5.51 1.82 -3.42
N GLY A 11 -4.67 2.76 -3.84
CA GLY A 11 -5.06 4.10 -4.26
C GLY A 11 -4.44 4.46 -5.60
N ASP A 12 -5.00 5.47 -6.26
CA ASP A 12 -4.48 5.98 -7.52
C ASP A 12 -3.04 6.49 -7.39
N LEU A 13 -2.25 6.32 -8.47
CA LEU A 13 -0.83 6.68 -8.51
C LEU A 13 -0.49 7.65 -9.65
N PHE A 14 -1.51 8.29 -10.24
CA PHE A 14 -1.37 8.97 -11.54
C PHE A 14 -0.92 10.42 -11.42
N ASN A 15 -1.15 11.06 -10.28
CA ASN A 15 -0.79 12.46 -10.07
C ASN A 15 -0.22 12.71 -8.66
N HIS A 16 0.38 13.87 -8.46
CA HIS A 16 1.02 14.23 -7.19
C HIS A 16 0.06 14.32 -6.01
N LYS A 17 -1.21 14.70 -6.23
CA LYS A 17 -2.21 14.76 -5.17
C LYS A 17 -2.47 13.36 -4.62
N ASP A 18 -2.59 12.37 -5.50
CA ASP A 18 -2.85 10.98 -5.09
C ASP A 18 -1.64 10.40 -4.37
N LEU A 19 -0.43 10.58 -4.92
CA LEU A 19 0.81 10.09 -4.31
C LEU A 19 1.04 10.67 -2.90
N ILE A 20 0.82 11.98 -2.71
CA ILE A 20 0.95 12.63 -1.41
C ILE A 20 -0.17 12.17 -0.47
N GLY A 21 -1.41 12.08 -0.98
CA GLY A 21 -2.57 11.65 -0.20
C GLY A 21 -2.42 10.23 0.35
N ASN A 22 -1.99 9.29 -0.50
CA ASN A 22 -1.76 7.90 -0.11
C ASN A 22 -0.67 7.80 0.98
N LEU A 23 0.45 8.54 0.82
CA LEU A 23 1.51 8.59 1.82
C LEU A 23 0.98 9.13 3.16
N LEU A 24 0.37 10.31 3.16
CA LEU A 24 -0.12 10.95 4.39
C LEU A 24 -1.17 10.10 5.11
N LEU A 25 -2.07 9.44 4.36
CA LEU A 25 -3.07 8.56 4.95
C LEU A 25 -2.44 7.29 5.53
N SER A 26 -1.46 6.70 4.85
CA SER A 26 -0.72 5.54 5.36
C SER A 26 0.00 5.83 6.68
N GLU A 27 0.71 6.97 6.77
CA GLU A 27 1.39 7.42 7.98
C GLU A 27 0.40 7.71 9.11
N ALA A 28 -0.75 8.31 8.79
CA ALA A 28 -1.81 8.55 9.76
C ALA A 28 -2.39 7.24 10.31
N ILE A 29 -2.63 6.23 9.47
CA ILE A 29 -3.12 4.90 9.90
C ILE A 29 -2.11 4.25 10.84
N GLU A 30 -0.83 4.24 10.47
CA GLU A 30 0.23 3.67 11.30
C GLU A 30 0.35 4.39 12.64
N LYS A 31 0.38 5.73 12.63
CA LYS A 31 0.48 6.55 13.84
C LYS A 31 -0.72 6.35 14.78
N ASN A 32 -1.94 6.45 14.26
CA ASN A 32 -3.17 6.36 15.08
C ASN A 32 -3.43 4.93 15.58
N SER A 33 -2.89 3.92 14.92
CA SER A 33 -2.97 2.53 15.35
C SER A 33 -1.84 2.12 16.30
N THR A 34 -0.92 3.03 16.65
CA THR A 34 0.31 2.73 17.40
C THR A 34 1.12 1.61 16.72
N GLY A 35 1.22 1.65 15.39
CA GLY A 35 1.96 0.69 14.57
C GLY A 35 1.32 -0.70 14.46
N ARG A 36 0.03 -0.84 14.81
CA ARG A 36 -0.70 -2.11 14.65
C ARG A 36 -1.11 -2.37 13.20
N PHE A 37 -1.41 -1.32 12.45
CA PHE A 37 -1.77 -1.40 11.03
C PHE A 37 -0.65 -0.80 10.21
N VAL A 38 0.04 -1.62 9.42
CA VAL A 38 1.20 -1.22 8.61
C VAL A 38 0.80 -1.25 7.14
N CYS A 39 0.96 -0.14 6.44
CA CYS A 39 0.48 -0.01 5.07
C CYS A 39 1.58 -0.35 4.06
N VAL A 40 1.26 -1.24 3.12
CA VAL A 40 2.01 -1.43 1.89
C VAL A 40 1.42 -0.50 0.85
N VAL A 41 2.16 0.58 0.53
CA VAL A 41 1.73 1.57 -0.47
C VAL A 41 2.41 1.25 -1.81
N PRO A 42 1.66 0.99 -2.89
CA PRO A 42 2.21 0.60 -4.19
C PRO A 42 3.27 1.54 -4.76
N GLN A 43 3.21 2.84 -4.46
CA GLN A 43 4.21 3.83 -4.90
C GLN A 43 5.63 3.62 -4.34
N HIS A 44 5.77 2.82 -3.27
CA HIS A 44 7.08 2.47 -2.70
C HIS A 44 7.61 1.12 -3.19
N LEU A 45 6.80 0.35 -3.93
CA LEU A 45 7.23 -0.94 -4.45
C LEU A 45 8.19 -0.71 -5.62
N GLU A 46 9.40 -1.26 -5.52
CA GLU A 46 10.31 -1.27 -6.65
C GLU A 46 9.70 -2.06 -7.81
N GLN A 47 9.58 -1.42 -8.97
CA GLN A 47 9.21 -2.10 -10.20
C GLN A 47 10.50 -2.60 -10.87
N SER A 48 10.68 -3.92 -10.87
CA SER A 48 11.82 -4.56 -11.55
C SER A 48 11.73 -4.44 -13.08
N THR A 49 10.53 -4.17 -13.61
CA THR A 49 10.28 -4.08 -15.06
C THR A 49 9.08 -3.17 -15.34
N ASN A 50 9.04 -2.58 -16.55
CA ASN A 50 7.89 -1.79 -17.06
C ASN A 50 6.83 -2.64 -17.77
N ARG A 51 6.90 -3.97 -17.70
CA ARG A 51 5.90 -4.84 -18.33
C ARG A 51 4.66 -4.88 -17.44
N SER A 52 3.50 -4.62 -18.04
CA SER A 52 2.22 -4.61 -17.32
C SER A 52 1.91 -5.91 -16.58
N ILE A 53 2.39 -7.06 -17.09
CA ILE A 53 2.20 -8.35 -16.42
C ILE A 53 3.01 -8.47 -15.12
N ASP A 54 4.21 -7.93 -15.09
CA ASP A 54 5.10 -8.00 -13.93
C ASP A 54 4.59 -7.06 -12.84
N ILE A 55 4.18 -5.85 -13.22
CA ILE A 55 3.53 -4.87 -12.33
C ILE A 55 2.29 -5.50 -11.68
N ARG A 56 1.36 -6.02 -12.49
CA ARG A 56 0.15 -6.70 -12.00
C ARG A 56 0.47 -7.86 -11.06
N ASN A 57 1.42 -8.72 -11.42
CA ASN A 57 1.76 -9.88 -10.61
C ASN A 57 2.41 -9.46 -9.27
N ASN A 58 3.17 -8.36 -9.26
CA ASN A 58 3.72 -7.79 -8.04
C ASN A 58 2.60 -7.26 -7.12
N ASP A 59 1.66 -6.48 -7.66
CA ASP A 59 0.50 -6.00 -6.90
C ASP A 59 -0.34 -7.14 -6.33
N LEU A 60 -0.63 -8.17 -7.14
CA LEU A 60 -1.36 -9.36 -6.67
C LEU A 60 -0.62 -10.11 -5.57
N SER A 61 0.71 -10.19 -5.64
CA SER A 61 1.55 -10.81 -4.61
C SER A 61 1.43 -10.06 -3.28
N GLU A 62 1.45 -8.73 -3.30
CA GLU A 62 1.30 -7.91 -2.10
C GLU A 62 -0.13 -7.99 -1.52
N ILE A 63 -1.16 -8.07 -2.36
CA ILE A 63 -2.54 -8.30 -1.92
C ILE A 63 -2.67 -9.65 -1.20
N VAL A 64 -2.07 -10.71 -1.73
CA VAL A 64 -2.13 -12.06 -1.12
C VAL A 64 -1.39 -12.11 0.23
N LYS A 65 -0.36 -11.29 0.41
CA LYS A 65 0.39 -11.19 1.67
C LYS A 65 -0.32 -10.35 2.74
N ALA A 66 -1.22 -9.45 2.33
CA ALA A 66 -1.88 -8.53 3.23
C ALA A 66 -3.01 -9.22 4.03
N ASP A 67 -3.20 -8.76 5.27
CA ASP A 67 -4.32 -9.18 6.11
C ASP A 67 -5.62 -8.43 5.75
N LEU A 68 -5.47 -7.23 5.18
CA LEU A 68 -6.54 -6.29 4.86
C LEU A 68 -6.23 -5.56 3.55
N ILE A 69 -7.28 -5.12 2.87
CA ILE A 69 -7.17 -4.20 1.73
C ILE A 69 -7.91 -2.90 2.03
N LEU A 70 -7.28 -1.77 1.74
CA LEU A 70 -7.88 -0.44 1.77
C LEU A 70 -8.01 0.06 0.33
N LEU A 71 -9.24 0.37 -0.10
CA LEU A 71 -9.54 0.90 -1.42
C LEU A 71 -9.84 2.40 -1.31
N ASN A 72 -9.07 3.23 -1.99
CA ASN A 72 -9.20 4.70 -2.02
C ASN A 72 -9.62 5.16 -3.42
N PHE A 73 -10.85 5.69 -3.56
CA PHE A 73 -11.49 6.09 -4.83
C PHE A 73 -11.71 7.60 -4.92
#